data_AF-A0A7C1W4T0-F1
#
_entry.id   AF-A0A7C1W4T0-F1
#
_cell.length_a   1.000
_cell.length_b   1.000
_cell.length_c   1.000
_cell.angle_alpha   90.00
_cell.angle_beta   90.00
_cell.angle_gamma   90.00
#
_symmetry.space_group_name_H-M   'P 1'
#
loop_
_entity.id
_entity.type
_entity.pdbx_description
1 polymer ?
#
loop_
_entity_poly.entity_id
_entity_poly.type
_entity_poly.pdbx_seq_one_letter_code
_entity_poly.pdbx_strand_id
1 'polypeptide(L)'
;MLSKKLVAMLFISTVAFSSLPTSTQTIASEIEDLPFKQELKVPVDTSRVETWFQPVDVHVEFNHRCWARNETCHSVRVCYDDGSGLVELESQVYDLEFIDENHVKACNLVFLIPENVDGKEKYYVLYSDSETELPYYPDHVKVEDTHYFYEPISGQKMDFDYYKITQDGYVIYGICQKGVLLGEGVSHTIIKLKPNSTEFESQNADQFASFAMSYAVDGPLQYTGTPRAETVSKNILVDGNLMVRVRIESISPENDIKTNVVYTYYYSPTSVKRVVVHVNHQVLKEVKVGGDEQRDGTYASLSTFKSRSATIDNMNVGVILPNLHIYGEDDSIKEYSIPTNPESHNPEWVLSTMDDIDLGSKAWLCIDDSSTGKTHGLIFNSNNGLLEGEEDGIQVKSSVKQVVKLPGLEADTGNLYATRNSYEKNREHNLIIPEGTNVTFDAEFVTFEKGGYQAVGKESEVFQCLTRQRPLFRGNVSVEKEKERFFLTTFVHFAPSFPMGSLFSAAAGKKFPYLYAELYREGSLASSGSVAGLPLSGSMELDFGNTTLFQKVGMVLGLFDWRNVSFFKKIR
;
A
#
# COMPACT_ATOMS: atom_id res chain seq x y z
N MET A 1 -58.44 42.99 3.40
CA MET A 1 -57.55 43.85 2.60
C MET A 1 -56.34 43.00 2.23
N LEU A 2 -56.08 42.90 0.93
CA LEU A 2 -54.95 42.28 0.19
C LEU A 2 -53.69 41.92 1.02
N SER A 3 -52.98 40.79 0.85
CA SER A 3 -52.45 40.23 -0.40
C SER A 3 -51.79 38.84 -0.20
N LYS A 4 -52.29 37.84 -0.96
CA LYS A 4 -51.59 36.83 -1.79
C LYS A 4 -50.28 36.14 -1.33
N LYS A 5 -50.40 34.80 -1.23
CA LYS A 5 -49.61 33.73 -1.91
C LYS A 5 -48.10 33.56 -1.61
N LEU A 6 -47.75 32.41 -1.01
CA LEU A 6 -46.85 31.40 -1.59
C LEU A 6 -46.99 30.09 -0.77
N VAL A 7 -47.88 29.18 -1.19
CA VAL A 7 -47.56 27.84 -1.74
C VAL A 7 -46.62 27.02 -0.85
N ALA A 8 -47.21 26.31 0.11
CA ALA A 8 -46.64 25.11 0.71
C ALA A 8 -47.20 23.90 -0.06
N MET A 9 -46.40 23.33 -0.96
CA MET A 9 -46.70 22.05 -1.60
C MET A 9 -45.78 21.00 -1.00
N LEU A 10 -46.37 20.21 -0.11
CA LEU A 10 -45.79 19.01 0.47
C LEU A 10 -45.68 17.97 -0.66
N PHE A 11 -44.50 17.77 -1.23
CA PHE A 11 -44.20 16.59 -2.04
C PHE A 11 -43.46 15.60 -1.16
N ILE A 12 -44.19 14.58 -0.74
CA ILE A 12 -43.67 13.31 -0.24
C ILE A 12 -42.89 12.69 -1.40
N SER A 13 -41.56 12.77 -1.40
CA SER A 13 -40.74 11.88 -2.21
C SER A 13 -40.29 10.72 -1.32
N THR A 14 -41.00 9.61 -1.47
CA THR A 14 -40.49 8.28 -1.18
C THR A 14 -39.22 8.07 -1.99
N VAL A 15 -38.06 8.13 -1.33
CA VAL A 15 -36.81 7.61 -1.86
C VAL A 15 -36.94 6.09 -1.85
N ALA A 16 -37.52 5.55 -2.92
CA ALA A 16 -37.32 4.17 -3.29
C ALA A 16 -35.84 4.06 -3.70
N PHE A 17 -35.02 3.51 -2.81
CA PHE A 17 -33.74 2.91 -3.19
C PHE A 17 -34.06 1.74 -4.12
N SER A 18 -34.20 2.02 -5.41
CA SER A 18 -34.02 1.01 -6.44
C SER A 18 -32.53 0.70 -6.45
N SER A 19 -32.17 -0.44 -5.85
CA SER A 19 -30.95 -1.16 -6.20
C SER A 19 -30.99 -1.39 -7.71
N LEU A 20 -30.28 -0.55 -8.46
CA LEU A 20 -29.95 -0.86 -9.85
C LEU A 20 -29.01 -2.06 -9.78
N PRO A 21 -29.36 -3.22 -10.37
CA PRO A 21 -28.36 -4.23 -10.63
C PRO A 21 -27.32 -3.58 -11.54
N THR A 22 -26.06 -3.70 -11.18
CA THR A 22 -24.93 -3.45 -12.08
C THR A 22 -25.13 -4.43 -13.23
N SER A 23 -25.71 -3.97 -14.33
CA SER A 23 -25.78 -4.79 -15.53
C SER A 23 -24.36 -4.92 -16.03
N THR A 24 -23.79 -6.13 -15.97
CA THR A 24 -22.72 -6.54 -16.86
C THR A 24 -23.21 -6.23 -18.28
N GLN A 25 -22.65 -5.17 -18.88
CA GLN A 25 -22.93 -4.87 -20.29
C GLN A 25 -22.39 -6.05 -21.09
N THR A 26 -23.31 -6.86 -21.58
CA THR A 26 -23.01 -7.92 -22.55
C THR A 26 -22.55 -7.22 -23.81
N ILE A 27 -21.23 -7.18 -24.05
CA ILE A 27 -20.68 -6.75 -25.33
C ILE A 27 -21.03 -7.87 -26.30
N ALA A 28 -22.07 -7.67 -27.12
CA ALA A 28 -22.38 -8.57 -28.21
C ALA A 28 -21.30 -8.39 -29.27
N SER A 29 -20.24 -9.21 -29.20
CA SER A 29 -19.16 -9.20 -30.17
C SER A 29 -19.27 -10.37 -31.13
N GLU A 30 -18.80 -10.15 -32.36
CA GLU A 30 -18.55 -11.17 -33.39
C GLU A 30 -17.39 -12.11 -32.98
N ILE A 31 -17.22 -12.40 -31.68
CA ILE A 31 -16.14 -13.27 -31.17
C ILE A 31 -16.25 -14.69 -31.70
N GLU A 32 -17.45 -15.14 -32.08
CA GLU A 32 -17.66 -16.45 -32.68
C GLU A 32 -17.00 -16.59 -34.07
N ASP A 33 -16.69 -15.47 -34.73
CA ASP A 33 -16.04 -15.46 -36.04
C ASP A 33 -14.50 -15.60 -35.95
N LEU A 34 -13.93 -15.55 -34.73
CA LEU A 34 -12.50 -15.78 -34.54
C LEU A 34 -12.14 -17.26 -34.76
N PRO A 35 -11.17 -17.56 -35.65
CA PRO A 35 -10.94 -18.91 -36.15
C PRO A 35 -10.30 -19.86 -35.13
N PHE A 36 -9.61 -19.32 -34.11
CA PHE A 36 -8.90 -20.12 -33.12
C PHE A 36 -9.51 -19.96 -31.74
N LYS A 37 -9.71 -21.09 -31.06
CA LYS A 37 -10.25 -21.19 -29.69
C LYS A 37 -9.37 -22.12 -28.87
N GLN A 38 -8.90 -21.66 -27.71
CA GLN A 38 -8.09 -22.44 -26.78
C GLN A 38 -8.64 -22.30 -25.36
N GLU A 39 -8.77 -23.41 -24.65
CA GLU A 39 -9.29 -23.43 -23.27
C GLU A 39 -8.25 -22.89 -22.29
N LEU A 40 -8.69 -22.00 -21.39
CA LEU A 40 -7.91 -21.45 -20.28
C LEU A 40 -8.28 -22.18 -18.99
N LYS A 41 -7.28 -22.59 -18.22
CA LYS A 41 -7.49 -23.26 -16.93
C LYS A 41 -7.49 -22.24 -15.80
N VAL A 42 -8.61 -22.14 -15.09
CA VAL A 42 -8.73 -21.36 -13.86
C VAL A 42 -8.53 -22.30 -12.66
N PRO A 43 -7.52 -22.08 -11.79
CA PRO A 43 -7.09 -23.06 -10.78
C PRO A 43 -7.87 -22.94 -9.46
N VAL A 44 -9.04 -22.31 -9.47
CA VAL A 44 -9.88 -22.08 -8.30
C VAL A 44 -11.31 -22.51 -8.58
N ASP A 45 -12.02 -22.90 -7.52
CA ASP A 45 -13.45 -23.19 -7.58
C ASP A 45 -14.25 -21.90 -7.70
N THR A 46 -14.66 -21.57 -8.93
CA THR A 46 -15.36 -20.33 -9.26
C THR A 46 -16.79 -20.28 -8.72
N SER A 47 -17.34 -21.40 -8.22
CA SER A 47 -18.65 -21.43 -7.57
C SER A 47 -18.70 -20.67 -6.23
N ARG A 48 -17.53 -20.36 -5.67
CA ARG A 48 -17.39 -19.64 -4.39
C ARG A 48 -17.48 -18.14 -4.60
N VAL A 49 -18.33 -17.45 -3.82
CA VAL A 49 -18.49 -15.98 -3.87
C VAL A 49 -17.16 -15.23 -3.69
N GLU A 50 -16.25 -15.75 -2.86
CA GLU A 50 -14.92 -15.16 -2.63
C GLU A 50 -14.01 -15.15 -3.88
N THR A 51 -14.36 -15.91 -4.92
CA THR A 51 -13.62 -15.95 -6.19
C THR A 51 -14.15 -14.98 -7.24
N TRP A 52 -15.34 -14.42 -7.03
CA TRP A 52 -15.90 -13.44 -7.96
C TRP A 52 -15.02 -12.20 -8.01
N PHE A 53 -14.80 -11.68 -9.21
CA PHE A 53 -13.92 -10.56 -9.51
C PHE A 53 -12.45 -10.76 -9.11
N GLN A 54 -12.03 -11.99 -8.85
CA GLN A 54 -10.61 -12.28 -8.70
C GLN A 54 -9.91 -12.21 -10.06
N PRO A 55 -8.70 -11.63 -10.11
CA PRO A 55 -7.92 -11.59 -11.33
C PRO A 55 -7.30 -12.95 -11.63
N VAL A 56 -7.57 -13.46 -12.82
CA VAL A 56 -6.82 -14.57 -13.43
C VAL A 56 -5.74 -13.94 -14.30
N ASP A 57 -4.49 -14.12 -13.89
CA ASP A 57 -3.30 -13.61 -14.60
C ASP A 57 -2.43 -14.80 -14.98
N VAL A 58 -2.37 -15.10 -16.28
CA VAL A 58 -1.82 -16.35 -16.82
C VAL A 58 -0.96 -16.11 -18.04
N HIS A 59 0.04 -16.98 -18.23
CA HIS A 59 0.79 -17.06 -19.47
C HIS A 59 0.05 -17.94 -20.48
N VAL A 60 -0.06 -17.46 -21.71
CA VAL A 60 -0.71 -18.15 -22.82
C VAL A 60 0.28 -18.34 -23.96
N GLU A 61 0.59 -19.60 -24.27
CA GLU A 61 1.22 -19.98 -25.54
C GLU A 61 0.13 -20.34 -26.55
N PHE A 62 0.18 -19.73 -27.73
CA PHE A 62 -0.85 -19.92 -28.75
C PHE A 62 -0.54 -21.14 -29.62
N ASN A 63 -1.54 -22.00 -29.81
CA ASN A 63 -1.43 -23.18 -30.70
C ASN A 63 -1.25 -22.80 -32.19
N HIS A 64 -1.63 -21.58 -32.55
CA HIS A 64 -1.55 -21.02 -33.90
C HIS A 64 -0.96 -19.61 -33.80
N ARG A 65 -0.49 -19.05 -34.92
CA ARG A 65 -0.02 -17.66 -34.94
C ARG A 65 -1.16 -16.74 -34.48
N CYS A 66 -0.84 -15.83 -33.56
CA CYS A 66 -1.79 -14.83 -33.10
C CYS A 66 -1.37 -13.47 -33.65
N TRP A 67 -2.27 -12.78 -34.35
CA TRP A 67 -2.06 -11.43 -34.82
C TRP A 67 -2.03 -10.46 -33.63
N ALA A 68 -0.91 -9.75 -33.48
CA ALA A 68 -0.69 -8.68 -32.52
C ALA A 68 0.47 -7.79 -32.97
N ARG A 69 0.26 -6.47 -32.98
CA ARG A 69 1.31 -5.46 -33.22
C ARG A 69 1.88 -4.91 -31.92
N ASN A 70 1.05 -4.83 -30.89
CA ASN A 70 1.38 -4.39 -29.53
C ASN A 70 0.23 -4.77 -28.58
N GLU A 71 0.36 -4.43 -27.30
CA GLU A 71 -0.57 -4.75 -26.22
C GLU A 71 -1.97 -4.14 -26.39
N THR A 72 -2.13 -3.14 -27.26
CA THR A 72 -3.42 -2.47 -27.55
C THR A 72 -3.98 -2.81 -28.93
N CYS A 73 -3.21 -3.50 -29.76
CA CYS A 73 -3.53 -3.78 -31.15
C CYS A 73 -3.30 -5.27 -31.44
N HIS A 74 -4.31 -6.08 -31.11
CA HIS A 74 -4.26 -7.54 -31.16
C HIS A 74 -5.64 -8.19 -31.38
N SER A 75 -5.62 -9.46 -31.81
CA SER A 75 -6.84 -10.27 -32.00
C SER A 75 -7.30 -11.03 -30.76
N VAL A 76 -6.47 -11.11 -29.71
CA VAL A 76 -6.78 -11.86 -28.49
C VAL A 76 -8.07 -11.36 -27.83
N ARG A 77 -8.96 -12.30 -27.50
CA ARG A 77 -10.21 -12.13 -26.75
C ARG A 77 -10.37 -13.20 -25.69
N VAL A 78 -11.01 -12.86 -24.59
CA VAL A 78 -11.36 -13.82 -23.54
C VAL A 78 -12.87 -13.93 -23.49
N CYS A 79 -13.36 -15.16 -23.34
CA CYS A 79 -14.77 -15.38 -23.05
C CYS A 79 -14.95 -16.53 -22.06
N TYR A 80 -16.12 -16.60 -21.47
CA TYR A 80 -16.58 -17.78 -20.76
C TYR A 80 -17.83 -18.37 -21.41
N ASP A 81 -18.08 -19.65 -21.15
CA ASP A 81 -19.25 -20.39 -21.63
C ASP A 81 -19.83 -21.19 -20.46
N ASP A 82 -21.06 -20.84 -20.06
CA ASP A 82 -21.84 -21.52 -19.02
C ASP A 82 -22.87 -22.52 -19.58
N GLY A 83 -22.82 -22.76 -20.90
CA GLY A 83 -23.79 -23.56 -21.64
C GLY A 83 -24.89 -22.75 -22.32
N SER A 84 -24.96 -21.43 -22.11
CA SER A 84 -25.88 -20.53 -22.82
C SER A 84 -25.28 -19.91 -24.10
N GLY A 85 -23.95 -20.00 -24.27
CA GLY A 85 -23.20 -19.40 -25.37
C GLY A 85 -21.91 -18.74 -24.89
N LEU A 86 -21.10 -18.23 -25.82
CA LEU A 86 -19.89 -17.49 -25.46
C LEU A 86 -20.23 -16.07 -25.00
N VAL A 87 -19.70 -15.68 -23.84
CA VAL A 87 -19.81 -14.32 -23.30
C VAL A 87 -18.41 -13.72 -23.18
N GLU A 88 -18.14 -12.65 -23.93
CA GLU A 88 -16.86 -11.94 -23.89
C GLU A 88 -16.62 -11.32 -22.51
N LEU A 89 -15.37 -11.39 -22.05
CA LEU A 89 -14.87 -10.77 -20.84
C LEU A 89 -13.85 -9.69 -21.20
N GLU A 90 -13.92 -8.57 -20.48
CA GLU A 90 -12.83 -7.60 -20.51
C GLU A 90 -11.52 -8.28 -20.16
N SER A 91 -10.50 -7.99 -20.95
CA SER A 91 -9.20 -8.61 -20.82
C SER A 91 -8.07 -7.65 -21.15
N GLN A 92 -6.91 -7.90 -20.58
CA GLN A 92 -5.68 -7.16 -20.86
C GLN A 92 -4.59 -8.15 -21.26
N VAL A 93 -3.88 -7.86 -22.35
CA VAL A 93 -2.66 -8.59 -22.72
C VAL A 93 -1.42 -7.76 -22.39
N TYR A 94 -0.32 -8.44 -22.06
CA TYR A 94 0.97 -7.80 -21.84
C TYR A 94 2.12 -8.79 -22.09
N ASP A 95 3.35 -8.28 -22.18
CA ASP A 95 4.57 -9.12 -22.33
C ASP A 95 4.50 -10.03 -23.56
N LEU A 96 4.35 -9.41 -24.73
CA LEU A 96 4.18 -10.11 -26.01
C LEU A 96 5.48 -10.78 -26.49
N GLU A 97 5.45 -12.08 -26.76
CA GLU A 97 6.55 -12.80 -27.38
C GLU A 97 6.37 -12.88 -28.91
N PHE A 98 6.98 -11.94 -29.63
CA PHE A 98 6.87 -11.84 -31.09
C PHE A 98 7.56 -12.98 -31.85
N ILE A 99 6.91 -13.44 -32.91
CA ILE A 99 7.47 -14.30 -33.97
C ILE A 99 8.02 -13.42 -35.10
N ASP A 100 7.26 -12.39 -35.46
CA ASP A 100 7.56 -11.40 -36.49
C ASP A 100 6.91 -10.05 -36.12
N GLU A 101 6.91 -9.06 -37.03
CA GLU A 101 6.40 -7.70 -36.76
C GLU A 101 4.89 -7.62 -36.43
N ASN A 102 4.09 -8.63 -36.78
CA ASN A 102 2.63 -8.60 -36.61
C ASN A 102 2.07 -9.85 -35.91
N HIS A 103 2.90 -10.79 -35.49
CA HIS A 103 2.45 -12.02 -34.85
C HIS A 103 3.24 -12.35 -33.60
N VAL A 104 2.53 -12.91 -32.63
CA VAL A 104 3.08 -13.40 -31.37
C VAL A 104 2.85 -14.90 -31.25
N LYS A 105 3.75 -15.57 -30.54
CA LYS A 105 3.62 -16.98 -30.14
C LYS A 105 3.09 -17.14 -28.71
N ALA A 106 3.26 -16.11 -27.88
CA ALA A 106 2.79 -16.13 -26.51
C ALA A 106 2.56 -14.71 -25.99
N CYS A 107 1.75 -14.60 -24.95
CA CYS A 107 1.60 -13.39 -24.15
C CYS A 107 1.21 -13.75 -22.72
N ASN A 108 1.24 -12.77 -21.83
CA ASN A 108 0.50 -12.84 -20.58
C ASN A 108 -0.88 -12.20 -20.76
N LEU A 109 -1.86 -12.69 -20.01
CA LEU A 109 -3.26 -12.36 -20.16
C LEU A 109 -3.91 -12.22 -18.78
N VAL A 110 -4.63 -11.12 -18.58
CA VAL A 110 -5.42 -10.84 -17.38
C VAL A 110 -6.89 -10.71 -17.73
N PHE A 111 -7.76 -11.33 -16.94
CA PHE A 111 -9.20 -11.10 -16.93
C PHE A 111 -9.76 -11.32 -15.52
N LEU A 112 -11.01 -10.91 -15.27
CA LEU A 112 -11.67 -11.13 -13.98
C LEU A 112 -12.68 -12.29 -14.07
N ILE A 113 -12.72 -13.12 -13.03
CA ILE A 113 -13.79 -14.12 -12.87
C ILE A 113 -15.13 -13.37 -12.75
N PRO A 114 -16.14 -13.66 -13.60
CA PRO A 114 -17.40 -12.94 -13.56
C PRO A 114 -18.18 -13.28 -12.29
N GLU A 115 -19.12 -12.40 -11.92
CA GLU A 115 -20.06 -12.68 -10.84
C GLU A 115 -21.09 -13.75 -11.24
N ASN A 116 -21.66 -14.42 -10.24
CA ASN A 116 -22.75 -15.38 -10.39
C ASN A 116 -22.43 -16.64 -11.23
N VAL A 117 -21.15 -16.94 -11.44
CA VAL A 117 -20.74 -18.22 -12.02
C VAL A 117 -20.87 -19.38 -11.02
N ASP A 118 -21.10 -20.59 -11.54
CA ASP A 118 -21.48 -21.77 -10.74
C ASP A 118 -20.40 -22.87 -10.67
N GLY A 119 -19.21 -22.62 -11.22
CA GLY A 119 -18.12 -23.60 -11.23
C GLY A 119 -18.10 -24.53 -12.44
N LYS A 120 -19.10 -24.46 -13.32
CA LYS A 120 -19.21 -25.32 -14.50
C LYS A 120 -18.81 -24.62 -15.79
N GLU A 121 -18.69 -23.30 -15.75
CA GLU A 121 -18.31 -22.52 -16.90
C GLU A 121 -16.87 -22.82 -17.34
N LYS A 122 -16.62 -22.63 -18.63
CA LYS A 122 -15.28 -22.80 -19.21
C LYS A 122 -14.79 -21.48 -19.76
N TYR A 123 -13.51 -21.21 -19.55
CA TYR A 123 -12.86 -20.01 -20.04
C TYR A 123 -12.08 -20.32 -21.30
N TYR A 124 -12.11 -19.40 -22.26
CA TYR A 124 -11.44 -19.55 -23.53
C TYR A 124 -10.71 -18.27 -23.92
N VAL A 125 -9.57 -18.45 -24.59
CA VAL A 125 -8.95 -17.43 -25.41
C VAL A 125 -9.31 -17.67 -26.87
N LEU A 126 -9.86 -16.65 -27.52
CA LEU A 126 -10.15 -16.63 -28.95
C LEU A 126 -9.24 -15.63 -29.64
N TYR A 127 -8.78 -15.96 -30.84
CA TYR A 127 -7.84 -15.11 -31.58
C TYR A 127 -7.81 -15.47 -33.07
N SER A 128 -7.11 -14.65 -33.85
CA SER A 128 -6.94 -14.80 -35.29
C SER A 128 -5.46 -14.68 -35.67
N ASP A 129 -5.07 -15.24 -36.81
CA ASP A 129 -3.76 -14.99 -37.44
C ASP A 129 -3.80 -13.76 -38.37
N SER A 130 -4.97 -13.17 -38.54
CA SER A 130 -5.23 -12.02 -39.41
C SER A 130 -5.68 -10.82 -38.58
N GLU A 131 -5.56 -9.62 -39.15
CA GLU A 131 -6.04 -8.38 -38.53
C GLU A 131 -7.56 -8.46 -38.28
N THR A 132 -7.97 -8.11 -37.06
CA THR A 132 -9.37 -8.13 -36.60
C THR A 132 -9.75 -6.76 -36.05
N GLU A 133 -11.03 -6.55 -35.80
CA GLU A 133 -11.45 -5.40 -34.98
C GLU A 133 -10.79 -5.45 -33.61
N LEU A 134 -10.58 -4.28 -33.00
CA LEU A 134 -9.95 -4.14 -31.68
C LEU A 134 -11.02 -4.16 -30.58
N PRO A 135 -10.70 -4.66 -29.37
CA PRO A 135 -11.64 -4.60 -28.27
C PRO A 135 -11.68 -3.16 -27.75
N TYR A 136 -12.88 -2.67 -27.43
CA TYR A 136 -13.08 -1.33 -26.85
C TYR A 136 -13.35 -1.45 -25.34
N TYR A 137 -12.39 -1.99 -24.59
CA TYR A 137 -12.53 -2.12 -23.14
C TYR A 137 -12.28 -0.78 -22.44
N PRO A 138 -13.04 -0.46 -21.37
CA PRO A 138 -12.78 0.72 -20.57
C PRO A 138 -11.43 0.62 -19.85
N ASP A 139 -10.74 1.75 -19.72
CA ASP A 139 -9.53 1.88 -18.93
C ASP A 139 -9.90 2.16 -17.46
N HIS A 140 -9.81 1.12 -16.62
CA HIS A 140 -10.26 1.19 -15.23
C HIS A 140 -9.17 1.63 -14.25
N VAL A 141 -7.91 1.30 -14.53
CA VAL A 141 -6.79 1.50 -13.60
C VAL A 141 -5.65 2.27 -14.25
N LYS A 142 -5.01 3.13 -13.47
CA LYS A 142 -3.92 3.97 -13.96
C LYS A 142 -2.85 4.13 -12.90
N VAL A 143 -1.59 4.18 -13.33
CA VAL A 143 -0.47 4.53 -12.48
C VAL A 143 0.20 5.84 -12.88
N GLU A 144 0.55 6.67 -11.88
CA GLU A 144 1.26 7.92 -12.10
C GLU A 144 2.47 8.03 -11.16
N ASP A 145 3.66 8.28 -11.71
CA ASP A 145 4.83 8.66 -10.92
C ASP A 145 4.73 10.13 -10.50
N THR A 146 4.65 10.36 -9.19
CA THR A 146 4.37 11.68 -8.58
C THR A 146 5.11 11.86 -7.25
N HIS A 147 4.87 12.99 -6.59
CA HIS A 147 5.54 13.43 -5.38
C HIS A 147 4.52 14.04 -4.41
N TYR A 148 4.69 13.81 -3.11
CA TYR A 148 3.85 14.39 -2.06
C TYR A 148 4.71 15.18 -1.09
N PHE A 149 4.29 16.42 -0.83
CA PHE A 149 4.89 17.29 0.18
C PHE A 149 3.81 17.89 1.10
N TYR A 150 3.98 17.69 2.40
CA TYR A 150 3.14 18.29 3.44
C TYR A 150 3.95 18.52 4.72
N GLU A 151 4.04 19.78 5.18
CA GLU A 151 4.78 20.14 6.40
C GLU A 151 3.89 20.97 7.34
N PRO A 152 2.95 20.33 8.07
CA PRO A 152 2.01 21.04 8.95
C PRO A 152 2.70 21.75 10.12
N ILE A 153 3.79 21.17 10.62
CA ILE A 153 4.63 21.71 11.68
C ILE A 153 6.06 21.74 11.14
N SER A 154 6.75 22.87 11.26
CA SER A 154 8.07 23.00 10.63
C SER A 154 9.07 21.97 11.18
N GLY A 155 9.72 21.24 10.28
CA GLY A 155 10.60 20.10 10.52
C GLY A 155 9.89 18.75 10.68
N GLN A 156 8.55 18.73 10.76
CA GLN A 156 7.71 17.52 10.72
C GLN A 156 7.03 17.46 9.36
N LYS A 157 7.73 16.84 8.40
CA LYS A 157 7.28 16.77 7.01
C LYS A 157 6.94 15.35 6.57
N MET A 158 6.02 15.29 5.61
CA MET A 158 5.79 14.18 4.72
C MET A 158 6.33 14.62 3.37
N ASP A 159 7.38 13.98 2.90
CA ASP A 159 8.14 14.39 1.72
C ASP A 159 8.68 13.13 1.05
N PHE A 160 7.94 12.63 0.07
CA PHE A 160 8.25 11.36 -0.58
C PHE A 160 7.75 11.27 -2.02
N ASP A 161 8.45 10.42 -2.76
CA ASP A 161 8.11 10.03 -4.11
C ASP A 161 7.29 8.76 -4.09
N TYR A 162 6.27 8.66 -4.94
CA TYR A 162 5.40 7.50 -4.96
C TYR A 162 4.75 7.27 -6.32
N TYR A 163 4.37 6.02 -6.56
CA TYR A 163 3.42 5.68 -7.61
C TYR A 163 2.00 5.82 -7.07
N LYS A 164 1.23 6.72 -7.67
CA LYS A 164 -0.20 6.90 -7.40
C LYS A 164 -0.98 5.91 -8.24
N ILE A 165 -1.74 5.03 -7.61
CA ILE A 165 -2.64 4.08 -8.27
C ILE A 165 -4.07 4.60 -8.16
N THR A 166 -4.70 4.79 -9.31
CA THR A 166 -6.08 5.26 -9.43
C THR A 166 -6.94 4.17 -10.05
N GLN A 167 -8.17 4.01 -9.56
CA GLN A 167 -9.20 3.17 -10.16
C GLN A 167 -10.47 4.01 -10.35
N ASP A 168 -11.01 4.06 -11.57
CA ASP A 168 -12.27 4.76 -11.91
C ASP A 168 -12.33 6.20 -11.34
N GLY A 169 -11.21 6.92 -11.37
CA GLY A 169 -11.09 8.28 -10.84
C GLY A 169 -10.82 8.40 -9.33
N TYR A 170 -10.78 7.29 -8.59
CA TYR A 170 -10.45 7.28 -7.16
C TYR A 170 -9.02 6.82 -6.90
N VAL A 171 -8.31 7.51 -6.00
CA VAL A 171 -6.97 7.13 -5.54
C VAL A 171 -7.10 5.99 -4.55
N ILE A 172 -6.56 4.83 -4.91
CA ILE A 172 -6.65 3.62 -4.08
C ILE A 172 -5.40 3.46 -3.22
N TYR A 173 -4.23 3.61 -3.84
CA TYR A 173 -2.93 3.42 -3.19
C TYR A 173 -1.90 4.47 -3.61
N GLY A 174 -0.97 4.76 -2.71
CA GLY A 174 0.35 5.30 -3.05
C GLY A 174 1.44 4.30 -2.68
N ILE A 175 2.31 3.94 -3.63
CA ILE A 175 3.45 3.04 -3.38
C ILE A 175 4.72 3.89 -3.31
N CYS A 176 5.23 4.08 -2.10
CA CYS A 176 6.35 4.94 -1.80
C CYS A 176 7.66 4.36 -2.34
N GLN A 177 8.38 5.20 -3.09
CA GLN A 177 9.66 4.89 -3.72
C GLN A 177 10.81 5.26 -2.79
N LYS A 178 10.83 6.50 -2.31
CA LYS A 178 11.83 7.03 -1.36
C LYS A 178 11.28 8.27 -0.67
N GLY A 179 11.91 8.66 0.43
CA GLY A 179 11.57 9.86 1.17
C GLY A 179 11.19 9.56 2.62
N VAL A 180 10.50 10.50 3.25
CA VAL A 180 10.23 10.49 4.69
C VAL A 180 8.77 10.79 5.01
N LEU A 181 8.24 10.13 6.03
CA LEU A 181 6.96 10.42 6.66
C LEU A 181 7.23 10.64 8.15
N LEU A 182 7.14 11.91 8.58
CA LEU A 182 7.36 12.32 9.97
C LEU A 182 8.69 11.82 10.56
N GLY A 183 9.76 11.88 9.75
CA GLY A 183 11.10 11.46 10.13
C GLY A 183 11.43 10.00 9.86
N GLU A 184 10.43 9.16 9.56
CA GLU A 184 10.65 7.76 9.21
C GLU A 184 10.78 7.55 7.71
N GLY A 185 11.65 6.63 7.30
CA GLY A 185 11.82 6.26 5.90
C GLY A 185 10.64 5.44 5.40
N VAL A 186 10.16 5.73 4.18
CA VAL A 186 8.96 5.12 3.62
C VAL A 186 9.18 4.30 2.34
N SER A 187 10.43 4.07 1.93
CA SER A 187 10.70 3.21 0.76
C SER A 187 10.01 1.85 0.91
N HIS A 188 9.41 1.35 -0.19
CA HIS A 188 8.61 0.12 -0.25
C HIS A 188 7.34 0.08 0.62
N THR A 189 6.84 1.24 1.05
CA THR A 189 5.59 1.34 1.82
C THR A 189 4.40 1.62 0.90
N ILE A 190 3.36 0.80 1.00
CA ILE A 190 2.05 1.03 0.40
C ILE A 190 1.19 1.81 1.39
N ILE A 191 0.67 2.95 0.95
CA ILE A 191 -0.33 3.76 1.64
C ILE A 191 -1.69 3.48 1.02
N LYS A 192 -2.59 2.83 1.76
CA LYS A 192 -4.01 2.69 1.40
C LYS A 192 -4.74 3.99 1.73
N LEU A 193 -5.54 4.48 0.78
CA LEU A 193 -6.43 5.61 1.00
C LEU A 193 -7.85 5.12 1.33
N LYS A 194 -8.62 5.93 2.05
CA LYS A 194 -10.02 5.66 2.39
C LYS A 194 -10.87 5.50 1.11
N PRO A 195 -11.99 4.74 1.16
CA PRO A 195 -12.93 4.67 0.04
C PRO A 195 -13.34 6.06 -0.46
N ASN A 196 -13.52 6.19 -1.77
CA ASN A 196 -13.93 7.42 -2.46
C ASN A 196 -12.93 8.59 -2.40
N SER A 197 -11.68 8.36 -2.01
CA SER A 197 -10.64 9.39 -2.06
C SER A 197 -10.33 9.77 -3.52
N THR A 198 -10.48 11.04 -3.90
CA THR A 198 -10.18 11.53 -5.25
C THR A 198 -8.76 12.10 -5.38
N GLU A 199 -8.10 12.31 -4.25
CA GLU A 199 -6.76 12.88 -4.16
C GLU A 199 -5.92 12.19 -3.08
N PHE A 200 -4.61 12.22 -3.29
CA PHE A 200 -3.65 11.69 -2.33
C PHE A 200 -3.35 12.78 -1.30
N GLU A 201 -3.93 12.65 -0.12
CA GLU A 201 -3.68 13.52 1.02
C GLU A 201 -3.54 12.70 2.30
N SER A 202 -2.75 13.19 3.25
CA SER A 202 -2.53 12.53 4.54
C SER A 202 -3.84 12.27 5.30
N GLN A 203 -4.84 13.13 5.15
CA GLN A 203 -6.17 12.95 5.75
C GLN A 203 -6.97 11.79 5.16
N ASN A 204 -6.64 11.42 3.92
CA ASN A 204 -7.25 10.30 3.22
C ASN A 204 -6.51 8.98 3.50
N ALA A 205 -5.33 9.01 4.11
CA ALA A 205 -4.62 7.79 4.49
C ALA A 205 -5.42 6.96 5.50
N ASP A 206 -5.40 5.64 5.31
CA ASP A 206 -6.19 4.69 6.07
C ASP A 206 -5.31 3.63 6.76
N GLN A 207 -4.44 2.97 5.99
CA GLN A 207 -3.59 1.88 6.47
C GLN A 207 -2.26 1.85 5.71
N PHE A 208 -1.19 1.45 6.38
CA PHE A 208 0.11 1.21 5.75
C PHE A 208 0.48 -0.27 5.76
N ALA A 209 1.12 -0.70 4.67
CA ALA A 209 1.81 -1.99 4.57
C ALA A 209 3.21 -1.74 4.02
N SER A 210 4.25 -2.34 4.58
CA SER A 210 5.63 -2.21 4.09
C SER A 210 6.21 -3.56 3.72
N PHE A 211 6.93 -3.58 2.60
CA PHE A 211 7.68 -4.73 2.10
C PHE A 211 9.16 -4.37 1.93
N ALA A 212 9.67 -3.51 2.82
CA ALA A 212 11.10 -3.24 2.96
C ALA A 212 11.67 -4.10 4.08
N MET A 213 12.88 -4.63 3.86
CA MET A 213 13.61 -5.31 4.91
C MET A 213 14.32 -4.31 5.82
N SER A 214 14.13 -4.48 7.13
CA SER A 214 14.71 -3.65 8.19
C SER A 214 15.12 -4.46 9.41
N TYR A 215 16.03 -3.91 10.20
CA TYR A 215 16.50 -4.49 11.45
C TYR A 215 16.82 -3.39 12.48
N ALA A 216 16.79 -3.72 13.77
CA ALA A 216 17.10 -2.80 14.85
C ALA A 216 18.59 -2.48 14.93
N VAL A 217 18.87 -1.22 15.27
CA VAL A 217 20.23 -0.72 15.50
C VAL A 217 20.27 0.09 16.79
N ASP A 218 21.43 0.11 17.42
CA ASP A 218 21.69 1.01 18.54
C ASP A 218 21.62 2.48 18.11
N GLY A 219 21.19 3.34 19.03
CA GLY A 219 21.17 4.78 18.84
C GLY A 219 19.79 5.37 18.48
N PRO A 220 19.74 6.67 18.15
CA PRO A 220 18.48 7.43 18.09
C PRO A 220 17.56 7.00 16.95
N LEU A 221 18.10 6.32 15.92
CA LEU A 221 17.34 5.87 14.76
C LEU A 221 16.49 4.62 15.03
N GLN A 222 16.80 3.86 16.09
CA GLN A 222 16.18 2.61 16.57
C GLN A 222 16.16 1.42 15.58
N TYR A 223 16.13 1.67 14.28
CA TYR A 223 16.20 0.67 13.21
C TYR A 223 16.87 1.25 11.96
N THR A 224 17.29 0.40 11.02
CA THR A 224 17.76 0.80 9.69
C THR A 224 17.32 -0.22 8.64
N GLY A 225 17.75 -0.04 7.39
CA GLY A 225 17.49 -0.93 6.27
C GLY A 225 16.95 -0.20 5.06
N THR A 226 16.27 -0.95 4.19
CA THR A 226 15.74 -0.42 2.93
C THR A 226 14.57 0.56 3.06
N PRO A 227 13.80 0.70 4.17
CA PRO A 227 12.81 1.77 4.28
C PRO A 227 13.42 3.18 4.15
N ARG A 228 14.70 3.34 4.53
CA ARG A 228 15.43 4.62 4.51
C ARG A 228 16.32 4.78 3.27
N ALA A 229 16.12 3.99 2.23
CA ALA A 229 16.89 4.13 1.01
C ALA A 229 16.68 5.51 0.34
N GLU A 230 17.78 6.17 0.00
CA GLU A 230 17.77 7.44 -0.75
C GLU A 230 17.92 7.23 -2.26
N THR A 231 18.59 6.12 -2.64
CA THR A 231 18.80 5.73 -4.04
C THR A 231 17.89 4.56 -4.39
N VAL A 232 17.01 4.77 -5.36
CA VAL A 232 16.06 3.76 -5.82
C VAL A 232 16.03 3.70 -7.34
N SER A 233 15.94 2.49 -7.87
CA SER A 233 15.61 2.22 -9.27
C SER A 233 14.12 1.88 -9.33
N LYS A 234 13.40 2.49 -10.27
CA LYS A 234 11.95 2.36 -10.34
C LYS A 234 11.50 2.25 -11.79
N ASN A 235 10.48 1.43 -12.05
CA ASN A 235 9.91 1.27 -13.38
C ASN A 235 8.41 0.99 -13.33
N ILE A 236 7.65 1.57 -14.26
CA ILE A 236 6.31 1.07 -14.61
C ILE A 236 6.51 -0.07 -15.61
N LEU A 237 6.11 -1.28 -15.21
CA LEU A 237 6.22 -2.50 -16.03
C LEU A 237 5.00 -2.68 -16.92
N VAL A 238 3.81 -2.36 -16.40
CA VAL A 238 2.53 -2.47 -17.08
C VAL A 238 1.65 -1.31 -16.62
N ASP A 239 1.03 -0.63 -17.59
CA ASP A 239 -0.03 0.37 -17.38
C ASP A 239 -1.13 0.05 -18.39
N GLY A 240 -2.05 -0.82 -17.98
CA GLY A 240 -3.14 -1.30 -18.83
C GLY A 240 -4.49 -1.22 -18.12
N ASN A 241 -5.55 -1.57 -18.84
CA ASN A 241 -6.92 -1.27 -18.45
C ASN A 241 -7.44 -2.02 -17.22
N LEU A 242 -6.94 -3.24 -16.93
CA LEU A 242 -7.32 -4.07 -15.79
C LEU A 242 -6.20 -4.24 -14.76
N MET A 243 -4.96 -3.89 -15.09
CA MET A 243 -3.81 -4.12 -14.23
C MET A 243 -2.71 -3.11 -14.47
N VAL A 244 -2.18 -2.58 -13.37
CA VAL A 244 -0.92 -1.84 -13.33
C VAL A 244 0.12 -2.62 -12.54
N ARG A 245 1.38 -2.56 -13.00
CA ARG A 245 2.51 -3.24 -12.36
C ARG A 245 3.71 -2.31 -12.32
N VAL A 246 4.29 -2.13 -11.14
CA VAL A 246 5.48 -1.29 -10.93
C VAL A 246 6.56 -2.06 -10.19
N ARG A 247 7.82 -1.74 -10.46
CA ARG A 247 8.99 -2.29 -9.78
C ARG A 247 9.74 -1.19 -9.05
N ILE A 248 10.16 -1.48 -7.82
CA ILE A 248 11.05 -0.64 -7.03
C ILE A 248 12.19 -1.51 -6.55
N GLU A 249 13.43 -1.05 -6.74
CA GLU A 249 14.64 -1.66 -6.23
C GLU A 249 15.43 -0.61 -5.44
N SER A 250 15.85 -0.95 -4.23
CA SER A 250 16.56 -0.03 -3.34
C SER A 250 17.69 -0.74 -2.59
N ILE A 251 18.65 0.06 -2.13
CA ILE A 251 19.75 -0.37 -1.26
C ILE A 251 19.68 0.45 0.03
N SER A 252 19.85 -0.20 1.17
CA SER A 252 19.88 0.45 2.48
C SER A 252 21.02 1.48 2.59
N PRO A 253 20.91 2.50 3.46
CA PRO A 253 21.98 3.47 3.68
C PRO A 253 23.35 2.83 4.03
N GLU A 254 23.33 1.71 4.76
CA GLU A 254 24.53 0.98 5.19
C GLU A 254 25.12 0.09 4.07
N ASN A 255 24.45 -0.01 2.93
CA ASN A 255 24.83 -0.87 1.79
C ASN A 255 24.99 -2.34 2.20
N ASP A 256 24.09 -2.82 3.06
CA ASP A 256 24.06 -4.17 3.61
C ASP A 256 22.82 -4.95 3.20
N ILE A 257 21.76 -4.28 2.74
CA ILE A 257 20.50 -4.90 2.32
C ILE A 257 20.07 -4.30 0.99
N LYS A 258 19.74 -5.16 0.05
CA LYS A 258 19.05 -4.82 -1.19
C LYS A 258 17.63 -5.36 -1.13
N THR A 259 16.65 -4.54 -1.52
CA THR A 259 15.25 -4.97 -1.65
C THR A 259 14.76 -4.65 -3.05
N ASN A 260 14.14 -5.64 -3.70
CA ASN A 260 13.53 -5.53 -5.00
C ASN A 260 12.09 -6.04 -4.92
N VAL A 261 11.13 -5.19 -5.23
CA VAL A 261 9.70 -5.52 -5.13
C VAL A 261 8.98 -5.16 -6.41
N VAL A 262 8.18 -6.09 -6.91
CA VAL A 262 7.20 -5.86 -7.98
C VAL A 262 5.82 -5.80 -7.35
N TYR A 263 5.14 -4.66 -7.49
CA TYR A 263 3.80 -4.44 -7.01
C TYR A 263 2.83 -4.53 -8.19
N THR A 264 1.78 -5.34 -8.06
CA THR A 264 0.73 -5.50 -9.05
C THR A 264 -0.61 -5.15 -8.43
N TYR A 265 -1.30 -4.18 -9.01
CA TYR A 265 -2.67 -3.84 -8.65
C TYR A 265 -3.59 -4.24 -9.80
N TYR A 266 -4.57 -5.07 -9.49
CA TYR A 266 -5.61 -5.48 -10.42
C TYR A 266 -6.88 -4.67 -10.16
N TYR A 267 -7.60 -4.34 -11.22
CA TYR A 267 -8.93 -3.77 -11.16
C TYR A 267 -9.81 -4.61 -10.25
N SER A 268 -10.35 -3.97 -9.22
CA SER A 268 -11.18 -4.62 -8.21
C SER A 268 -12.53 -3.92 -8.20
N PRO A 269 -13.56 -4.39 -8.92
CA PRO A 269 -14.89 -3.78 -8.98
C PRO A 269 -15.72 -4.00 -7.69
N THR A 270 -15.06 -4.11 -6.54
CA THR A 270 -15.68 -4.29 -5.22
C THR A 270 -15.06 -3.33 -4.20
N SER A 271 -15.62 -3.29 -2.99
CA SER A 271 -15.01 -2.58 -1.86
C SER A 271 -13.71 -3.23 -1.36
N VAL A 272 -13.46 -4.49 -1.72
CA VAL A 272 -12.23 -5.20 -1.35
C VAL A 272 -11.12 -4.76 -2.29
N LYS A 273 -10.00 -4.30 -1.74
CA LYS A 273 -8.83 -3.88 -2.53
C LYS A 273 -7.63 -4.71 -2.13
N ARG A 274 -6.85 -5.11 -3.15
CA ARG A 274 -5.71 -6.02 -3.05
C ARG A 274 -4.53 -5.45 -3.82
N VAL A 275 -3.34 -5.54 -3.25
CA VAL A 275 -2.07 -5.38 -4.00
C VAL A 275 -1.27 -6.64 -3.81
N VAL A 276 -0.91 -7.26 -4.92
CA VAL A 276 -0.04 -8.43 -4.95
C VAL A 276 1.39 -7.94 -5.08
N VAL A 277 2.29 -8.51 -4.28
CA VAL A 277 3.69 -8.15 -4.29
C VAL A 277 4.56 -9.39 -4.47
N HIS A 278 5.56 -9.28 -5.33
CA HIS A 278 6.66 -10.23 -5.43
C HIS A 278 7.90 -9.56 -4.84
N VAL A 279 8.42 -10.11 -3.75
CA VAL A 279 9.48 -9.51 -2.93
C VAL A 279 10.74 -10.35 -3.01
N ASN A 280 11.88 -9.68 -3.16
CA ASN A 280 13.21 -10.25 -3.01
C ASN A 280 14.05 -9.36 -2.09
N HIS A 281 14.46 -9.90 -0.95
CA HIS A 281 15.41 -9.27 -0.03
C HIS A 281 16.74 -10.00 -0.09
N GLN A 282 17.83 -9.28 -0.31
CA GLN A 282 19.17 -9.82 -0.35
C GLN A 282 20.06 -9.09 0.67
N VAL A 283 20.68 -9.87 1.55
CA VAL A 283 21.68 -9.39 2.52
C VAL A 283 23.03 -9.40 1.83
N LEU A 284 23.59 -8.21 1.60
CA LEU A 284 24.83 -7.97 0.89
C LEU A 284 26.07 -8.08 1.79
N LYS A 285 25.89 -7.93 3.11
CA LYS A 285 26.92 -8.02 4.15
C LYS A 285 26.29 -8.58 5.41
N GLU A 286 27.04 -9.34 6.20
CA GLU A 286 26.58 -9.82 7.49
C GLU A 286 26.09 -8.66 8.36
N VAL A 287 24.88 -8.81 8.93
CA VAL A 287 24.25 -7.84 9.81
C VAL A 287 24.19 -8.41 11.22
N LYS A 288 24.60 -7.61 12.19
CA LYS A 288 24.37 -7.89 13.61
C LYS A 288 23.28 -6.96 14.13
N VAL A 289 22.18 -7.55 14.60
CA VAL A 289 21.06 -6.83 15.21
C VAL A 289 21.53 -6.24 16.55
N GLY A 290 21.21 -4.96 16.76
CA GLY A 290 21.45 -4.25 18.02
C GLY A 290 20.17 -3.56 18.50
N GLY A 291 20.25 -2.73 19.55
CA GLY A 291 19.10 -1.98 20.05
C GLY A 291 17.95 -2.86 20.55
N ASP A 292 16.75 -2.60 20.04
CA ASP A 292 15.56 -3.40 20.35
C ASP A 292 15.57 -4.71 19.54
N GLU A 293 16.21 -5.72 20.10
CA GLU A 293 16.43 -7.05 19.49
C GLU A 293 15.13 -7.74 19.01
N GLN A 294 13.96 -7.25 19.42
CA GLN A 294 12.66 -7.70 18.91
C GLN A 294 12.49 -7.46 17.40
N ARG A 295 13.18 -6.46 16.80
CA ARG A 295 13.20 -6.22 15.34
C ARG A 295 14.48 -6.76 14.71
N ASP A 296 14.57 -8.07 14.60
CA ASP A 296 15.76 -8.84 14.20
C ASP A 296 15.77 -9.31 12.73
N GLY A 297 15.03 -8.60 11.87
CA GLY A 297 14.89 -8.90 10.45
C GLY A 297 13.42 -8.95 10.06
N THR A 298 12.83 -7.80 9.79
CA THR A 298 11.46 -7.69 9.27
C THR A 298 11.45 -7.93 7.77
N TYR A 299 10.57 -8.82 7.29
CA TYR A 299 10.29 -9.03 5.86
C TYR A 299 9.14 -8.15 5.38
N ALA A 300 8.08 -8.04 6.19
CA ALA A 300 6.95 -7.18 5.90
C ALA A 300 6.30 -6.67 7.19
N SER A 301 5.49 -5.62 7.07
CA SER A 301 4.72 -5.11 8.21
C SER A 301 3.39 -4.48 7.80
N LEU A 302 2.44 -4.51 8.73
CA LEU A 302 1.25 -3.67 8.73
C LEU A 302 1.38 -2.62 9.83
N SER A 303 1.22 -1.35 9.47
CA SER A 303 1.29 -0.24 10.41
C SER A 303 0.00 0.56 10.38
N THR A 304 -0.67 0.59 11.52
CA THR A 304 -1.82 1.43 11.77
C THR A 304 -1.41 2.65 12.60
N PHE A 305 -2.10 3.76 12.42
CA PHE A 305 -1.76 5.02 13.06
C PHE A 305 -3.00 5.76 13.50
N LYS A 306 -2.84 6.62 14.51
CA LYS A 306 -3.88 7.50 15.01
C LYS A 306 -3.24 8.82 15.41
N SER A 307 -3.64 9.92 14.77
CA SER A 307 -3.19 11.25 15.18
C SER A 307 -4.37 12.14 15.52
N ARG A 308 -4.24 12.93 16.60
CA ARG A 308 -5.24 13.88 17.06
C ARG A 308 -4.57 15.21 17.36
N SER A 309 -5.04 16.29 16.75
CA SER A 309 -4.60 17.66 17.03
C SER A 309 -5.75 18.55 17.44
N ALA A 310 -5.53 19.34 18.49
CA ALA A 310 -6.47 20.35 18.95
C ALA A 310 -6.49 21.61 18.07
N THR A 311 -5.48 21.78 17.19
CA THR A 311 -5.27 23.02 16.44
C THR A 311 -5.12 22.84 14.93
N ILE A 312 -4.83 21.62 14.45
CA ILE A 312 -4.64 21.31 13.03
C ILE A 312 -5.61 20.19 12.63
N ASP A 313 -6.75 20.54 12.05
CA ASP A 313 -7.83 19.58 11.78
C ASP A 313 -7.39 18.46 10.84
N ASN A 314 -6.55 18.76 9.83
CA ASN A 314 -6.03 17.76 8.87
C ASN A 314 -5.08 16.72 9.50
N MET A 315 -4.68 16.91 10.77
CA MET A 315 -3.93 15.90 11.53
C MET A 315 -4.84 14.99 12.38
N ASN A 316 -6.17 15.20 12.39
CA ASN A 316 -7.13 14.31 13.05
C ASN A 316 -7.46 13.10 12.17
N VAL A 317 -6.55 12.14 12.12
CA VAL A 317 -6.54 11.08 11.10
C VAL A 317 -6.27 9.70 11.72
N GLY A 318 -6.68 8.65 11.01
CA GLY A 318 -6.40 7.28 11.39
C GLY A 318 -7.11 6.77 12.66
N VAL A 319 -7.04 5.46 12.83
CA VAL A 319 -7.52 4.69 13.97
C VAL A 319 -6.62 3.46 14.11
N ILE A 320 -6.20 3.14 15.33
CA ILE A 320 -5.57 1.85 15.64
C ILE A 320 -6.69 0.82 15.79
N LEU A 321 -6.70 -0.22 14.95
CA LEU A 321 -7.66 -1.30 15.05
C LEU A 321 -7.36 -2.16 16.30
N PRO A 322 -8.39 -2.58 17.07
CA PRO A 322 -8.20 -3.11 18.41
C PRO A 322 -7.80 -4.59 18.48
N ASN A 323 -7.87 -5.34 17.38
CA ASN A 323 -7.63 -6.78 17.40
C ASN A 323 -6.56 -7.17 16.37
N LEU A 324 -5.83 -8.23 16.72
CA LEU A 324 -4.86 -8.92 15.90
C LEU A 324 -5.30 -10.38 15.77
N HIS A 325 -5.38 -10.89 14.55
CA HIS A 325 -5.61 -12.31 14.28
C HIS A 325 -4.47 -12.88 13.44
N ILE A 326 -3.99 -14.06 13.83
CA ILE A 326 -2.88 -14.76 13.18
C ILE A 326 -3.29 -16.20 12.92
N TYR A 327 -3.00 -16.71 11.73
CA TYR A 327 -3.09 -18.14 11.45
C TYR A 327 -1.79 -18.82 11.89
N GLY A 328 -1.80 -19.44 13.06
CA GLY A 328 -0.62 -20.00 13.71
C GLY A 328 -0.14 -21.32 13.10
N GLU A 329 1.11 -21.70 13.41
CA GLU A 329 1.74 -22.96 13.01
C GLU A 329 0.97 -24.23 13.40
N ASP A 330 0.13 -24.16 14.43
CA ASP A 330 -0.75 -25.25 14.88
C ASP A 330 -2.09 -25.31 14.11
N ASP A 331 -2.17 -24.59 12.98
CA ASP A 331 -3.34 -24.43 12.13
C ASP A 331 -4.58 -23.85 12.88
N SER A 332 -4.32 -23.10 13.97
CA SER A 332 -5.35 -22.42 14.75
C SER A 332 -5.31 -20.90 14.57
N ILE A 333 -6.44 -20.24 14.86
CA ILE A 333 -6.50 -18.77 14.89
C ILE A 333 -6.09 -18.28 16.28
N LYS A 334 -5.00 -17.54 16.34
CA LYS A 334 -4.55 -16.84 17.55
C LYS A 334 -5.09 -15.41 17.52
N GLU A 335 -5.69 -14.95 18.62
CA GLU A 335 -6.30 -13.63 18.76
C GLU A 335 -5.63 -12.85 19.91
N TYR A 336 -5.31 -11.58 19.67
CA TYR A 336 -4.72 -10.68 20.65
C TYR A 336 -5.37 -9.30 20.60
N SER A 337 -5.47 -8.65 21.76
CA SER A 337 -5.96 -7.27 21.84
C SER A 337 -4.80 -6.28 21.71
N ILE A 338 -4.98 -5.27 20.86
CA ILE A 338 -4.03 -4.18 20.64
C ILE A 338 -4.51 -2.92 21.40
N PRO A 339 -3.68 -2.34 22.28
CA PRO A 339 -3.98 -1.04 22.88
C PRO A 339 -4.11 0.06 21.81
N THR A 340 -5.26 0.74 21.78
CA THR A 340 -5.56 1.79 20.78
C THR A 340 -5.15 3.20 21.20
N ASN A 341 -4.58 3.33 22.41
CA ASN A 341 -4.05 4.56 23.00
C ASN A 341 -2.81 4.19 23.82
N PRO A 342 -1.68 3.84 23.19
CA PRO A 342 -0.44 3.57 23.91
C PRO A 342 0.03 4.81 24.69
N GLU A 343 0.69 4.59 25.82
CA GLU A 343 1.18 5.69 26.68
C GLU A 343 2.72 5.78 26.69
N SER A 344 3.41 4.78 26.15
CA SER A 344 4.87 4.71 26.14
C SER A 344 5.49 5.27 24.85
N HIS A 345 6.56 6.05 25.01
CA HIS A 345 7.43 6.46 23.90
C HIS A 345 8.37 5.34 23.42
N ASN A 346 8.59 4.30 24.23
CA ASN A 346 9.28 3.08 23.80
C ASN A 346 8.25 2.08 23.24
N PRO A 347 8.63 1.22 22.27
CA PRO A 347 7.76 0.16 21.80
C PRO A 347 7.26 -0.74 22.95
N GLU A 348 5.95 -0.84 23.10
CA GLU A 348 5.30 -1.79 23.99
C GLU A 348 4.94 -3.03 23.17
N TRP A 349 5.65 -4.13 23.39
CA TRP A 349 5.48 -5.37 22.66
C TRP A 349 4.25 -6.13 23.15
N VAL A 350 3.25 -6.26 22.28
CA VAL A 350 2.08 -7.14 22.45
C VAL A 350 2.46 -8.59 22.14
N LEU A 351 3.31 -8.78 21.13
CA LEU A 351 3.95 -10.05 20.81
C LEU A 351 5.43 -9.82 20.55
N SER A 352 6.27 -10.55 21.26
CA SER A 352 7.73 -10.49 21.25
C SER A 352 8.33 -11.75 20.62
N THR A 353 9.63 -11.73 20.34
CA THR A 353 10.43 -12.89 19.92
C THR A 353 10.22 -14.09 20.85
N MET A 354 10.10 -13.87 22.16
CA MET A 354 10.00 -14.94 23.14
C MET A 354 8.63 -15.61 23.19
N ASP A 355 7.61 -15.01 22.56
CA ASP A 355 6.27 -15.59 22.47
C ASP A 355 6.19 -16.70 21.41
N ASP A 356 7.17 -16.78 20.51
CA ASP A 356 7.35 -17.89 19.55
C ASP A 356 6.10 -18.14 18.70
N ILE A 357 5.62 -17.07 18.04
CA ILE A 357 4.39 -17.09 17.25
C ILE A 357 4.73 -17.12 15.77
N ASP A 358 4.75 -18.31 15.19
CA ASP A 358 4.96 -18.51 13.76
C ASP A 358 3.66 -18.67 12.98
N LEU A 359 3.71 -18.28 11.71
CA LEU A 359 2.64 -18.49 10.75
C LEU A 359 2.54 -19.96 10.35
N GLY A 360 1.30 -20.45 10.24
CA GLY A 360 1.01 -21.80 9.73
C GLY A 360 0.78 -21.87 8.23
N SER A 361 0.17 -22.98 7.80
CA SER A 361 0.05 -23.36 6.39
C SER A 361 -0.69 -22.34 5.50
N LYS A 362 -1.66 -21.59 6.03
CA LYS A 362 -2.36 -20.52 5.30
C LYS A 362 -1.63 -19.18 5.32
N ALA A 363 -0.57 -19.07 6.13
CA ALA A 363 0.40 -17.98 6.15
C ALA A 363 -0.22 -16.56 6.08
N TRP A 364 -1.15 -16.24 6.97
CA TRP A 364 -1.74 -14.90 7.03
C TRP A 364 -1.83 -14.34 8.45
N LEU A 365 -1.83 -13.01 8.50
CA LEU A 365 -1.98 -12.20 9.70
C LEU A 365 -2.76 -10.93 9.37
N CYS A 366 -3.56 -10.42 10.31
CA CYS A 366 -4.36 -9.23 10.08
C CYS A 366 -4.64 -8.44 11.35
N ILE A 367 -4.94 -7.16 11.15
CA ILE A 367 -5.54 -6.29 12.16
C ILE A 367 -6.98 -5.99 11.77
N ASP A 368 -7.89 -6.05 12.75
CA ASP A 368 -9.31 -5.84 12.51
C ASP A 368 -10.04 -5.18 13.68
N ASP A 369 -11.25 -4.72 13.39
CA ASP A 369 -12.23 -4.26 14.36
C ASP A 369 -13.49 -5.11 14.22
N SER A 370 -13.71 -6.00 15.19
CA SER A 370 -14.84 -6.93 15.21
C SER A 370 -16.21 -6.23 15.28
N SER A 371 -16.25 -4.96 15.70
CA SER A 371 -17.49 -4.17 15.78
C SER A 371 -17.91 -3.60 14.43
N THR A 372 -16.97 -3.31 13.54
CA THR A 372 -17.22 -2.73 12.21
C THR A 372 -17.03 -3.75 11.08
N GLY A 373 -16.26 -4.81 11.34
CA GLY A 373 -15.81 -5.77 10.33
C GLY A 373 -14.68 -5.24 9.45
N LYS A 374 -14.12 -4.06 9.74
CA LYS A 374 -13.00 -3.50 8.99
C LYS A 374 -11.73 -4.30 9.26
N THR A 375 -10.99 -4.66 8.22
CA THR A 375 -9.83 -5.55 8.32
C THR A 375 -8.76 -5.23 7.28
N HIS A 376 -7.51 -5.29 7.71
CA HIS A 376 -6.33 -5.20 6.85
C HIS A 376 -5.42 -6.39 7.11
N GLY A 377 -5.09 -7.14 6.06
CA GLY A 377 -4.34 -8.40 6.17
C GLY A 377 -3.13 -8.46 5.25
N LEU A 378 -2.12 -9.21 5.69
CA LEU A 378 -1.06 -9.73 4.85
C LEU A 378 -1.25 -11.23 4.70
N ILE A 379 -1.20 -11.70 3.47
CA ILE A 379 -1.28 -13.11 3.12
C ILE A 379 0.00 -13.45 2.35
N PHE A 380 0.72 -14.47 2.79
CA PHE A 380 1.91 -14.98 2.10
C PHE A 380 1.56 -16.21 1.28
N ASN A 381 2.26 -16.41 0.16
CA ASN A 381 2.07 -17.57 -0.70
C ASN A 381 2.43 -18.89 0.02
N SER A 382 3.36 -18.82 0.96
CA SER A 382 3.81 -19.89 1.84
C SER A 382 4.43 -19.29 3.10
N ASN A 383 4.47 -20.06 4.18
CA ASN A 383 5.29 -19.78 5.36
C ASN A 383 6.66 -20.47 5.32
N ASN A 384 6.92 -21.30 4.30
CA ASN A 384 8.13 -22.10 4.13
C ASN A 384 8.76 -21.90 2.74
N GLY A 385 10.00 -22.37 2.58
CA GLY A 385 10.80 -22.21 1.38
C GLY A 385 11.39 -20.80 1.23
N LEU A 386 11.44 -20.04 2.33
CA LEU A 386 12.03 -18.71 2.40
C LEU A 386 13.54 -18.78 2.62
N LEU A 387 13.96 -19.74 3.45
CA LEU A 387 15.35 -20.02 3.80
C LEU A 387 15.61 -21.53 3.80
N GLU A 388 16.89 -21.92 3.81
CA GLU A 388 17.28 -23.30 4.06
C GLU A 388 17.52 -23.51 5.57
N GLY A 389 17.05 -24.64 6.10
CA GLY A 389 17.33 -25.06 7.48
C GLY A 389 16.23 -24.71 8.47
N GLU A 390 16.62 -24.60 9.75
CA GLU A 390 15.68 -24.47 10.87
C GLU A 390 15.14 -23.04 11.07
N GLU A 391 15.70 -22.05 10.36
CA GLU A 391 15.22 -20.65 10.41
C GLU A 391 14.22 -20.34 9.30
N ASP A 392 13.80 -21.36 8.54
CA ASP A 392 12.72 -21.22 7.56
C ASP A 392 11.39 -21.05 8.27
N GLY A 393 10.68 -19.95 7.98
CA GLY A 393 9.50 -19.57 8.71
C GLY A 393 9.25 -18.07 8.70
N ILE A 394 8.05 -17.68 9.15
CA ILE A 394 7.69 -16.28 9.39
C ILE A 394 7.19 -16.17 10.82
N GLN A 395 7.98 -15.51 11.66
CA GLN A 395 7.60 -15.19 13.03
C GLN A 395 6.81 -13.87 13.04
N VAL A 396 5.80 -13.79 13.90
CA VAL A 396 4.91 -12.64 14.01
C VAL A 396 5.15 -11.91 15.32
N LYS A 397 5.40 -10.60 15.21
CA LYS A 397 5.63 -9.72 16.36
C LYS A 397 4.73 -8.51 16.25
N SER A 398 4.35 -7.92 17.38
CA SER A 398 3.50 -6.74 17.37
C SER A 398 3.86 -5.79 18.50
N SER A 399 3.86 -4.49 18.19
CA SER A 399 4.07 -3.45 19.19
C SER A 399 3.22 -2.23 18.94
N VAL A 400 2.93 -1.51 20.02
CA VAL A 400 2.31 -0.19 20.00
C VAL A 400 3.29 0.85 20.54
N LYS A 401 3.19 2.08 20.06
CA LYS A 401 4.09 3.17 20.45
C LYS A 401 3.38 4.50 20.34
N GLN A 402 3.54 5.34 21.36
CA GLN A 402 3.22 6.77 21.29
C GLN A 402 4.39 7.52 20.65
N VAL A 403 4.20 7.94 19.40
CA VAL A 403 5.25 8.60 18.60
C VAL A 403 5.38 10.07 19.00
N VAL A 404 4.26 10.76 19.24
CA VAL A 404 4.24 12.17 19.65
C VAL A 404 3.25 12.37 20.77
N LYS A 405 3.67 13.03 21.86
CA LYS A 405 2.77 13.46 22.95
C LYS A 405 3.00 14.91 23.34
N LEU A 406 2.17 15.77 22.78
CA LEU A 406 2.07 17.18 23.12
C LEU A 406 0.64 17.49 23.61
N PRO A 407 0.46 18.50 24.50
CA PRO A 407 -0.85 18.94 24.93
C PRO A 407 -1.89 19.20 23.83
N GLY A 408 -1.46 19.59 22.63
CA GLY A 408 -2.33 19.85 21.47
C GLY A 408 -2.12 18.92 20.28
N LEU A 409 -1.25 17.91 20.40
CA LEU A 409 -0.97 16.94 19.34
C LEU A 409 -0.55 15.60 19.93
N GLU A 410 -1.26 14.55 19.54
CA GLU A 410 -0.94 13.17 19.86
C GLU A 410 -0.84 12.37 18.57
N ALA A 411 0.15 11.48 18.48
CA ALA A 411 0.28 10.54 17.39
C ALA A 411 0.76 9.19 17.92
N ASP A 412 -0.04 8.16 17.65
CA ASP A 412 0.16 6.79 18.09
C ASP A 412 0.29 5.87 16.88
N THR A 413 1.02 4.78 17.05
CA THR A 413 1.17 3.73 16.05
C THR A 413 0.97 2.35 16.66
N GLY A 414 0.36 1.46 15.88
CA GLY A 414 0.35 0.03 16.12
C GLY A 414 1.00 -0.66 14.93
N ASN A 415 1.92 -1.58 15.21
CA ASN A 415 2.68 -2.28 14.19
C ASN A 415 2.56 -3.78 14.38
N LEU A 416 2.47 -4.46 13.26
CA LEU A 416 2.44 -5.91 13.16
C LEU A 416 3.48 -6.32 12.13
N TYR A 417 4.44 -7.12 12.55
CA TYR A 417 5.63 -7.48 11.80
C TYR A 417 5.59 -8.95 11.43
N ALA A 418 5.90 -9.25 10.17
CA ALA A 418 6.33 -10.54 9.70
C ALA A 418 7.86 -10.53 9.64
N THR A 419 8.51 -11.29 10.52
CA THR A 419 9.97 -11.30 10.71
C THR A 419 10.55 -12.67 10.39
N ARG A 420 11.89 -12.71 10.29
CA ARG A 420 12.64 -13.95 10.30
C ARG A 420 12.25 -14.80 11.52
N ASN A 421 12.20 -16.11 11.33
CA ASN A 421 12.16 -17.06 12.44
C ASN A 421 13.57 -17.18 13.06
N SER A 422 13.86 -16.29 14.01
CA SER A 422 15.17 -16.10 14.63
C SER A 422 15.32 -16.78 15.99
N TYR A 423 14.23 -17.34 16.51
CA TYR A 423 14.14 -17.88 17.86
C TYR A 423 13.15 -19.03 17.85
N GLU A 424 13.51 -20.08 18.56
CA GLU A 424 12.66 -21.23 18.86
C GLU A 424 12.74 -21.48 20.36
N LYS A 425 11.66 -21.95 20.97
CA LYS A 425 11.64 -22.21 22.41
C LYS A 425 12.82 -23.07 22.88
N ASN A 426 13.54 -22.56 23.87
CA ASN A 426 14.77 -23.15 24.46
C ASN A 426 16.04 -23.04 23.60
N ARG A 427 16.04 -22.24 22.54
CA ARG A 427 17.25 -21.88 21.80
C ARG A 427 17.72 -20.48 22.15
N GLU A 428 18.96 -20.16 21.77
CA GLU A 428 19.42 -18.78 21.83
C GLU A 428 18.80 -17.99 20.68
N HIS A 429 18.42 -16.74 20.95
CA HIS A 429 17.94 -15.82 19.95
C HIS A 429 19.08 -15.48 18.99
N ASN A 430 18.93 -15.87 17.72
CA ASN A 430 19.94 -15.56 16.72
C ASN A 430 19.82 -14.07 16.34
N LEU A 431 20.88 -13.29 16.57
CA LEU A 431 20.96 -11.86 16.24
C LEU A 431 21.83 -11.56 15.02
N ILE A 432 22.28 -12.60 14.31
CA ILE A 432 23.14 -12.49 13.13
C ILE A 432 22.33 -12.85 11.90
N ILE A 433 22.28 -11.94 10.93
CA ILE A 433 21.73 -12.20 9.59
C ILE A 433 22.92 -12.38 8.64
N PRO A 434 23.16 -13.60 8.14
CA PRO A 434 24.34 -13.90 7.32
C PRO A 434 24.42 -13.11 6.01
N GLU A 435 25.64 -12.84 5.56
CA GLU A 435 25.87 -12.39 4.18
C GLU A 435 25.36 -13.44 3.18
N GLY A 436 24.71 -12.97 2.11
CA GLY A 436 24.18 -13.84 1.07
C GLY A 436 22.79 -14.41 1.37
N THR A 437 22.23 -14.18 2.57
CA THR A 437 20.83 -14.49 2.86
C THR A 437 19.91 -13.84 1.82
N ASN A 438 19.07 -14.66 1.18
CA ASN A 438 18.18 -14.23 0.12
C ASN A 438 16.77 -14.75 0.38
N VAL A 439 15.83 -13.85 0.64
CA VAL A 439 14.44 -14.19 1.00
C VAL A 439 13.55 -13.72 -0.14
N THR A 440 12.85 -14.67 -0.78
CA THR A 440 11.94 -14.38 -1.90
C THR A 440 10.56 -14.95 -1.60
N PHE A 441 9.53 -14.13 -1.73
CA PHE A 441 8.15 -14.56 -1.51
C PHE A 441 7.17 -13.72 -2.32
N ASP A 442 5.98 -14.28 -2.53
CA ASP A 442 4.82 -13.52 -2.97
C ASP A 442 3.92 -13.26 -1.76
N ALA A 443 3.37 -12.06 -1.68
CA ALA A 443 2.38 -11.72 -0.68
C ALA A 443 1.25 -10.88 -1.26
N GLU A 444 0.15 -10.78 -0.53
CA GLU A 444 -0.97 -9.90 -0.83
C GLU A 444 -1.26 -9.00 0.36
N PHE A 445 -1.33 -7.70 0.10
CA PHE A 445 -1.94 -6.74 1.01
C PHE A 445 -3.41 -6.58 0.65
N VAL A 446 -4.29 -7.11 1.50
CA VAL A 446 -5.74 -7.09 1.29
C VAL A 446 -6.45 -6.22 2.34
N THR A 447 -7.48 -5.50 1.89
CA THR A 447 -8.28 -4.61 2.74
C THR A 447 -9.77 -4.84 2.54
N PHE A 448 -10.49 -4.96 3.65
CA PHE A 448 -11.94 -5.13 3.70
C PHE A 448 -12.57 -4.01 4.53
N GLU A 449 -13.57 -3.33 3.97
CA GLU A 449 -14.39 -2.39 4.75
C GLU A 449 -15.37 -3.11 5.68
N LYS A 450 -15.77 -4.33 5.30
CA LYS A 450 -16.64 -5.25 6.06
C LYS A 450 -16.25 -6.70 5.71
N GLY A 451 -15.78 -7.47 6.69
CA GLY A 451 -15.39 -8.87 6.48
C GLY A 451 -14.83 -9.57 7.71
N GLY A 452 -14.11 -8.85 8.57
CA GLY A 452 -13.39 -9.46 9.71
C GLY A 452 -12.22 -10.34 9.26
N TYR A 453 -11.51 -10.92 10.22
CA TYR A 453 -10.41 -11.86 9.94
C TYR A 453 -10.85 -13.09 9.12
N GLN A 454 -12.12 -13.51 9.20
CA GLN A 454 -12.61 -14.65 8.43
C GLN A 454 -12.56 -14.40 6.93
N ALA A 455 -12.73 -13.15 6.48
CA ALA A 455 -12.60 -12.78 5.08
C ALA A 455 -11.15 -12.92 4.61
N VAL A 456 -10.16 -12.57 5.44
CA VAL A 456 -8.73 -12.78 5.15
C VAL A 456 -8.42 -14.27 5.01
N GLY A 457 -8.93 -15.11 5.91
CA GLY A 457 -8.71 -16.56 5.84
C GLY A 457 -9.36 -17.26 4.64
N LYS A 458 -10.42 -16.68 4.06
CA LYS A 458 -11.01 -17.14 2.80
C LYS A 458 -10.20 -16.65 1.59
N GLU A 459 -9.79 -15.39 1.62
CA GLU A 459 -8.94 -14.80 0.60
C GLU A 459 -7.60 -15.55 0.49
N SER A 460 -7.02 -15.99 1.61
CA SER A 460 -5.73 -16.69 1.60
C SER A 460 -5.75 -17.96 0.76
N GLU A 461 -6.86 -18.71 0.79
CA GLU A 461 -7.02 -19.91 -0.04
C GLU A 461 -7.03 -19.57 -1.54
N VAL A 462 -7.72 -18.49 -1.90
CA VAL A 462 -7.85 -18.02 -3.28
C VAL A 462 -6.51 -17.49 -3.79
N PHE A 463 -5.87 -16.60 -3.02
CA PHE A 463 -4.57 -16.02 -3.34
C PHE A 463 -3.49 -17.09 -3.55
N GLN A 464 -3.37 -18.04 -2.61
CA GLN A 464 -2.35 -19.10 -2.68
C GLN A 464 -2.54 -20.05 -3.87
N CYS A 465 -3.78 -20.22 -4.35
CA CYS A 465 -4.06 -20.96 -5.58
C CYS A 465 -3.68 -20.15 -6.84
N LEU A 466 -4.13 -18.89 -6.93
CA LEU A 466 -3.92 -18.05 -8.13
C LEU A 466 -2.47 -17.63 -8.31
N THR A 467 -1.75 -17.32 -7.23
CA THR A 467 -0.39 -16.76 -7.31
C THR A 467 0.61 -17.69 -7.99
N ARG A 468 0.36 -19.02 -7.96
CA ARG A 468 1.22 -20.03 -8.59
C ARG A 468 1.25 -19.97 -10.12
N GLN A 469 0.22 -19.38 -10.72
CA GLN A 469 0.12 -19.24 -12.18
C GLN A 469 0.55 -17.87 -12.69
N ARG A 470 0.68 -16.88 -11.78
CA ARG A 470 0.99 -15.50 -12.15
C ARG A 470 2.36 -15.45 -12.82
N PRO A 471 2.47 -14.90 -14.04
CA PRO A 471 3.74 -14.76 -14.71
C PRO A 471 4.65 -13.81 -13.93
N LEU A 472 5.75 -14.35 -13.40
CA LEU A 472 6.86 -13.52 -12.93
C LEU A 472 7.51 -12.84 -14.14
N PHE A 473 7.72 -11.54 -14.03
CA PHE A 473 8.18 -10.70 -15.12
C PHE A 473 9.50 -11.24 -15.73
N ARG A 474 9.50 -11.51 -17.04
CA ARG A 474 10.64 -12.05 -17.80
C ARG A 474 11.33 -10.96 -18.63
N GLY A 475 11.94 -9.96 -18.00
CA GLY A 475 12.56 -8.90 -18.80
C GLY A 475 13.62 -8.06 -18.12
N ASN A 476 14.54 -7.55 -18.95
CA ASN A 476 15.36 -6.40 -18.61
C ASN A 476 14.54 -5.15 -18.91
N VAL A 477 14.21 -4.37 -17.89
CA VAL A 477 13.46 -3.12 -18.07
C VAL A 477 14.44 -1.99 -18.28
N SER A 478 14.20 -1.19 -19.31
CA SER A 478 14.86 0.10 -19.46
C SER A 478 14.46 1.00 -18.30
N VAL A 479 15.45 1.44 -17.52
CA VAL A 479 15.25 2.41 -16.44
C VAL A 479 14.53 3.64 -17.00
N GLU A 480 13.34 3.93 -16.49
CA GLU A 480 12.65 5.18 -16.85
C GLU A 480 13.52 6.37 -16.48
N LYS A 481 13.61 7.36 -17.38
CA LYS A 481 14.29 8.62 -17.07
C LYS A 481 13.50 9.31 -15.96
N GLU A 482 14.19 9.67 -14.87
CA GLU A 482 13.61 10.49 -13.81
C GLU A 482 12.96 11.73 -14.44
N LYS A 483 11.68 11.95 -14.16
CA LYS A 483 11.02 13.21 -14.53
C LYS A 483 11.77 14.35 -13.85
N GLU A 484 12.10 15.40 -14.60
CA GLU A 484 12.67 16.62 -14.03
C GLU A 484 11.69 17.19 -13.01
N ARG A 485 12.17 17.38 -11.78
CA ARG A 485 11.39 17.99 -10.69
C ARG A 485 12.00 19.33 -10.31
N PHE A 486 11.12 20.29 -10.08
CA PHE A 486 11.48 21.65 -9.69
C PHE A 486 11.07 21.89 -8.23
N PHE A 487 11.89 22.64 -7.51
CA PHE A 487 11.57 23.10 -6.15
C PHE A 487 11.21 24.58 -6.20
N LEU A 488 10.16 24.99 -5.47
CA LEU A 488 9.71 26.38 -5.40
C LEU A 488 9.83 26.90 -3.96
N THR A 489 10.96 27.52 -3.65
CA THR A 489 11.11 28.18 -2.36
C THR A 489 10.48 29.57 -2.37
N THR A 490 9.51 29.78 -1.47
CA THR A 490 8.86 31.08 -1.28
C THR A 490 9.39 31.77 -0.03
N PHE A 491 9.81 33.03 -0.17
CA PHE A 491 10.25 33.88 0.94
C PHE A 491 9.16 34.91 1.26
N VAL A 492 8.70 34.90 2.51
CA VAL A 492 7.68 35.83 2.99
C VAL A 492 8.34 36.93 3.80
N HIS A 493 8.24 38.16 3.29
CA HIS A 493 8.82 39.34 3.90
C HIS A 493 7.78 40.05 4.78
N PHE A 494 8.18 40.43 6.00
CA PHE A 494 7.42 41.30 6.92
C PHE A 494 6.00 40.87 7.30
N ALA A 495 5.57 39.63 7.01
CA ALA A 495 4.27 39.12 7.44
C ALA A 495 4.29 38.80 8.96
N PRO A 496 3.37 39.37 9.77
CA PRO A 496 3.33 39.12 11.20
C PRO A 496 2.88 37.67 11.48
N SER A 497 3.62 36.97 12.34
CA SER A 497 3.17 35.72 12.94
C SER A 497 3.93 35.47 14.23
N PHE A 498 3.35 34.64 15.10
CA PHE A 498 4.05 34.18 16.28
C PHE A 498 5.27 33.34 15.83
N PRO A 499 6.47 33.59 16.39
CA PRO A 499 7.62 32.73 16.13
C PRO A 499 7.24 31.28 16.42
N MET A 500 7.36 30.39 15.43
CA MET A 500 6.97 28.98 15.55
C MET A 500 5.49 28.77 15.92
N GLY A 501 4.59 29.62 15.46
CA GLY A 501 3.18 29.57 15.85
C GLY A 501 2.50 28.21 15.65
N SER A 502 2.82 27.45 14.59
CA SER A 502 2.26 26.10 14.39
C SER A 502 2.75 25.10 15.43
N LEU A 503 4.06 25.08 15.71
CA LEU A 503 4.65 24.25 16.76
C LEU A 503 4.13 24.59 18.15
N PHE A 504 4.08 25.88 18.51
CA PHE A 504 3.52 26.28 19.81
C PHE A 504 2.03 25.97 19.91
N SER A 505 1.31 25.99 18.79
CA SER A 505 -0.08 25.58 18.77
C SER A 505 -0.24 24.12 19.11
N ALA A 506 0.56 23.25 18.49
CA ALA A 506 0.61 21.83 18.81
C ALA A 506 1.12 21.57 20.25
N ALA A 507 2.16 22.30 20.70
CA ALA A 507 2.77 22.11 22.02
C ALA A 507 1.90 22.59 23.19
N ALA A 508 1.08 23.63 22.99
CA ALA A 508 0.25 24.20 24.07
C ALA A 508 -1.24 23.85 23.97
N GLY A 509 -1.68 23.30 22.83
CA GLY A 509 -3.11 23.11 22.54
C GLY A 509 -3.88 24.43 22.40
N LYS A 510 -3.19 25.54 22.08
CA LYS A 510 -3.77 26.88 21.94
C LYS A 510 -3.47 27.44 20.57
N LYS A 511 -4.41 28.12 19.94
CA LYS A 511 -4.20 28.69 18.60
C LYS A 511 -3.28 29.91 18.67
N PHE A 512 -2.02 29.76 18.25
CA PHE A 512 -1.11 30.87 17.99
C PHE A 512 -1.14 31.22 16.50
N PRO A 513 -1.03 32.51 16.12
CA PRO A 513 -1.02 32.88 14.70
C PRO A 513 0.26 32.39 14.02
N TYR A 514 0.14 31.66 12.91
CA TYR A 514 1.24 31.24 12.05
C TYR A 514 0.92 31.52 10.58
N LEU A 515 1.94 31.45 9.73
CA LEU A 515 1.79 31.57 8.29
C LEU A 515 1.74 30.18 7.68
N TYR A 516 0.86 30.00 6.71
CA TYR A 516 0.66 28.77 5.97
C TYR A 516 0.67 29.10 4.48
N ALA A 517 1.24 28.22 3.66
CA ALA A 517 1.27 28.40 2.22
C ALA A 517 0.73 27.15 1.53
N GLU A 518 0.04 27.38 0.42
CA GLU A 518 -0.55 26.35 -0.44
C GLU A 518 -0.11 26.65 -1.88
N LEU A 519 0.34 25.62 -2.58
CA LEU A 519 0.68 25.67 -3.99
C LEU A 519 -0.40 24.91 -4.76
N TYR A 520 -1.04 25.59 -5.70
CA TYR A 520 -2.05 24.99 -6.57
C TYR A 520 -1.50 24.79 -7.98
N ARG A 521 -1.83 23.65 -8.58
CA ARG A 521 -1.58 23.36 -9.99
C ARG A 521 -2.90 22.94 -10.64
N GLU A 522 -3.31 23.66 -11.69
CA GLU A 522 -4.50 23.34 -12.48
C GLU A 522 -5.79 23.20 -11.64
N GLY A 523 -5.88 23.94 -10.54
CA GLY A 523 -7.04 23.94 -9.63
C GLY A 523 -6.95 22.93 -8.48
N SER A 524 -5.94 22.06 -8.46
CA SER A 524 -5.71 21.07 -7.40
C SER A 524 -4.56 21.46 -6.49
N LEU A 525 -4.63 21.09 -5.20
CA LEU A 525 -3.54 21.31 -4.24
C LEU A 525 -2.34 20.42 -4.61
N ALA A 526 -1.17 21.03 -4.77
CA ALA A 526 0.06 20.34 -5.15
C ALA A 526 1.06 20.22 -3.98
N SER A 527 1.10 21.19 -3.09
CA SER A 527 1.97 21.20 -1.91
C SER A 527 1.43 22.19 -0.88
N SER A 528 1.64 21.92 0.41
CA SER A 528 1.31 22.88 1.47
C SER A 528 2.13 22.70 2.74
N GLY A 529 2.23 23.78 3.53
CA GLY A 529 2.92 23.71 4.80
C GLY A 529 3.05 25.02 5.56
N SER A 530 3.58 24.91 6.77
CA SER A 530 3.89 26.02 7.66
C SER A 530 5.10 26.81 7.17
N VAL A 531 4.97 28.14 7.12
CA VAL A 531 6.06 29.05 6.76
C VAL A 531 6.80 29.50 8.03
N ALA A 532 8.09 29.17 8.14
CA ALA A 532 8.89 29.43 9.33
C ALA A 532 10.28 30.01 8.99
N GLY A 533 10.88 30.72 9.96
CA GLY A 533 12.28 31.20 9.88
C GLY A 533 13.28 30.27 10.59
N LEU A 534 12.78 29.34 11.41
CA LEU A 534 13.55 28.38 12.20
C LEU A 534 12.92 26.99 12.03
N PRO A 535 13.54 26.08 11.27
CA PRO A 535 13.09 24.68 11.17
C PRO A 535 13.56 23.83 12.36
N LEU A 536 12.82 22.76 12.66
CA LEU A 536 13.24 21.74 13.64
C LEU A 536 14.23 20.74 13.04
N SER A 537 15.12 20.20 13.87
CA SER A 537 16.04 19.11 13.55
C SER A 537 15.34 17.76 13.64
N GLY A 538 14.38 17.47 12.74
CA GLY A 538 13.91 16.12 12.39
C GLY A 538 13.19 15.26 13.45
N SER A 539 13.77 15.02 14.62
CA SER A 539 13.19 14.18 15.67
C SER A 539 12.56 15.02 16.79
N MET A 540 11.31 14.72 17.15
CA MET A 540 10.63 15.27 18.33
C MET A 540 10.52 14.19 19.41
N GLU A 541 11.65 13.68 19.89
CA GLU A 541 11.66 12.93 21.15
C GLU A 541 11.70 13.95 22.29
N LEU A 542 10.52 14.31 22.81
CA LEU A 542 10.37 15.22 23.93
C LEU A 542 9.62 14.52 25.06
N ASP A 543 10.36 14.05 26.07
CA ASP A 543 9.76 13.64 27.33
C ASP A 543 9.44 14.88 28.17
N PHE A 544 8.13 15.14 28.36
CA PHE A 544 7.63 16.25 29.16
C PHE A 544 7.16 15.84 30.56
N GLY A 545 7.43 14.61 30.99
CA GLY A 545 7.12 14.13 32.34
C GLY A 545 7.65 15.09 33.41
N ASN A 546 6.77 15.58 34.29
CA ASN A 546 7.10 16.47 35.41
C ASN A 546 7.81 17.80 35.07
N THR A 547 7.66 18.33 33.86
CA THR A 547 8.28 19.62 33.46
C THR A 547 7.29 20.80 33.47
N THR A 548 7.75 21.96 33.94
CA THR A 548 6.98 23.23 33.90
C THR A 548 6.90 23.79 32.48
N LEU A 549 5.89 24.62 32.17
CA LEU A 549 5.72 25.24 30.84
C LEU A 549 7.01 25.90 30.31
N PHE A 550 7.79 26.56 31.18
CA PHE A 550 9.06 27.18 30.83
C PHE A 550 10.16 26.16 30.49
N GLN A 551 10.22 25.03 31.20
CA GLN A 551 11.14 23.93 30.88
C GLN A 551 10.73 23.25 29.58
N LYS A 552 9.43 23.09 29.32
CA LYS A 552 8.91 22.59 28.04
C LYS A 552 9.36 23.47 26.88
N VAL A 553 9.24 24.80 27.03
CA VAL A 553 9.76 25.77 26.05
C VAL A 553 11.27 25.63 25.88
N GLY A 554 12.04 25.49 26.96
CA GLY A 554 13.49 25.29 26.91
C GLY A 554 13.92 24.02 26.18
N MET A 555 13.20 22.90 26.35
CA MET A 555 13.48 21.64 25.65
C MET A 555 13.16 21.74 24.16
N VAL A 556 12.07 22.43 23.80
CA VAL A 556 11.74 22.76 22.40
C VAL A 556 12.83 23.63 21.75
N LEU A 557 13.50 24.51 22.51
CA LEU A 557 14.62 25.30 21.98
C LEU A 557 15.85 24.46 21.57
N GLY A 558 16.00 23.26 22.15
CA GLY A 558 17.08 22.32 21.83
C GLY A 558 16.89 21.55 20.52
N LEU A 559 15.67 21.57 19.96
CA LEU A 559 15.29 20.83 18.75
C LEU A 559 15.48 21.63 17.46
N PHE A 560 16.14 22.78 17.49
CA PHE A 560 16.29 23.60 16.29
C PHE A 560 17.49 23.21 15.46
N ASP A 561 17.26 23.22 14.16
CA ASP A 561 18.34 23.28 13.21
C ASP A 561 18.85 24.73 13.08
N TRP A 562 19.69 25.12 14.03
CA TRP A 562 20.34 26.42 14.06
C TRP A 562 21.19 26.70 12.81
N ARG A 563 21.57 25.65 12.05
CA ARG A 563 22.36 25.79 10.81
C ARG A 563 21.49 26.26 9.63
N ASN A 564 20.18 26.00 9.68
CA ASN A 564 19.23 26.33 8.61
C ASN A 564 18.30 27.50 8.93
N VAL A 565 18.64 28.28 9.96
CA VAL A 565 17.93 29.52 10.32
C VAL A 565 17.99 30.52 9.16
N SER A 566 16.86 31.15 8.89
CA SER A 566 16.76 32.21 7.89
C SER A 566 16.23 33.49 8.51
N PHE A 567 16.77 34.62 8.04
CA PHE A 567 16.26 35.95 8.42
C PHE A 567 14.84 36.20 7.88
N PHE A 568 14.50 35.57 6.75
CA PHE A 568 13.17 35.62 6.17
C PHE A 568 12.44 34.30 6.43
N LYS A 569 11.13 34.38 6.67
CA LYS A 569 10.30 33.18 6.78
C LYS A 569 10.23 32.52 5.40
N LYS A 570 10.46 31.22 5.32
CA LYS A 570 10.47 30.49 4.06
C LYS A 570 9.68 29.18 4.16
N ILE A 571 9.25 28.71 3.01
CA ILE A 571 8.78 27.34 2.75
C ILE A 571 9.40 26.89 1.43
N ARG A 572 9.85 25.65 1.36
CA ARG A 572 10.55 25.10 0.19
C ARG A 572 9.59 24.42 -0.78
#